data_AF-A0AAV8T5P8-F1
#
_entry.id   AF-A0AAV8T5P8-F1
#
_cell.length_a   1.000
_cell.length_b   1.000
_cell.length_c   1.000
_cell.angle_alpha   90.00
_cell.angle_beta   90.00
_cell.angle_gamma   90.00
#
_symmetry.space_group_name_H-M   'P 1'
#
loop_
_entity.id
_entity.type
_entity.pdbx_description
1 polymer ?
#
loop_
_entity_poly.entity_id
_entity_poly.type
_entity_poly.pdbx_seq_one_letter_code
_entity_poly.pdbx_strand_id
1 'polypeptide(L)' 'MQRVEVIIKGPGLGRDATLRVIHRSGILLNSVRDVTPMPHNSCRTRKLTNDKSRNLGRKIGINNLYNFFLRK' A
#
# COMPACT_ATOMS: atom_id res chain seq x y z
N MET A 1 25.46 -20.96 16.15
CA MET A 1 24.09 -20.50 15.80
C MET A 1 24.05 -18.99 15.88
N GLN A 2 23.64 -18.31 14.81
CA GLN A 2 23.54 -16.84 14.79
C GLN A 2 22.15 -16.41 15.24
N ARG A 3 22.10 -15.45 16.16
CA ARG A 3 20.86 -14.86 16.68
C ARG A 3 20.67 -13.50 16.02
N VAL A 4 19.44 -13.19 15.62
CA VAL A 4 19.13 -11.94 14.92
C VAL A 4 17.99 -11.21 15.60
N GLU A 5 18.11 -9.89 15.66
CA GLU A 5 17.06 -8.97 16.09
C GLU A 5 16.36 -8.40 14.84
N VAL A 6 15.03 -8.50 14.79
CA VAL A 6 14.24 -8.06 13.64
C VAL A 6 13.54 -6.76 13.98
N ILE A 7 13.78 -5.74 13.14
CA ILE A 7 13.21 -4.41 13.28
C ILE A 7 12.29 -4.16 12.08
N ILE A 8 11.00 -3.93 12.33
CA ILE A 8 9.97 -3.80 11.29
C ILE A 8 9.45 -2.36 11.26
N LYS A 9 9.39 -1.77 10.07
CA LYS A 9 8.83 -0.43 9.86
C LYS A 9 7.57 -0.52 8.99
N GLY A 10 6.45 -0.09 9.56
CA GLY A 10 5.19 0.10 8.84
C GLY A 10 4.32 -1.15 8.76
N PRO A 11 2.99 -0.98 8.65
CA PRO A 11 2.06 -2.06 8.35
C PRO A 11 2.13 -2.40 6.85
N GLY A 12 2.24 -3.69 6.51
CA GLY A 12 2.26 -4.14 5.12
C GLY A 12 2.26 -5.66 4.99
N LEU A 13 1.83 -6.15 3.82
CA LEU A 13 1.74 -7.59 3.50
C LEU A 13 3.07 -8.34 3.67
N GLY A 14 4.19 -7.62 3.52
CA GLY A 14 5.54 -8.17 3.67
C GLY A 14 5.98 -8.48 5.10
N ARG A 15 5.27 -7.97 6.12
CA ARG A 15 5.61 -8.19 7.54
C ARG A 15 5.58 -9.67 7.89
N ASP A 16 4.42 -10.29 7.70
CA ASP A 16 4.21 -11.68 8.10
C ASP A 16 4.92 -12.66 7.15
N ALA A 17 5.03 -12.29 5.87
CA ALA A 17 5.77 -13.08 4.89
C ALA A 17 7.24 -13.22 5.29
N THR A 18 7.89 -12.11 5.67
CA THR A 18 9.30 -12.08 6.07
C THR A 18 9.53 -12.86 7.36
N LEU A 19 8.68 -12.69 8.38
CA LEU A 19 8.81 -13.42 9.64
C LEU A 19 8.70 -14.93 9.44
N ARG A 20 7.79 -15.40 8.57
CA ARG A 20 7.66 -16.82 8.23
C ARG A 20 8.90 -17.37 7.53
N VAL A 21 9.51 -16.59 6.63
CA VAL A 21 10.73 -17.00 5.91
C VAL A 21 11.91 -17.09 6.87
N ILE A 22 12.10 -16.10 7.76
CA ILE A 22 13.19 -16.11 8.75
C ILE A 22 13.04 -17.26 9.74
N HIS A 23 11.81 -17.57 10.16
CA HIS A 23 11.57 -18.72 11.02
C HIS A 23 11.89 -20.06 10.33
N ARG A 24 11.71 -20.15 9.00
CA ARG A 24 12.03 -21.36 8.22
C ARG A 24 13.51 -21.49 7.88
N SER A 25 14.27 -20.40 7.86
CA SER A 25 15.70 -20.41 7.51
C SER A 25 16.62 -20.95 8.62
N GLY A 26 16.07 -21.35 9.78
CA GLY A 26 16.84 -21.90 10.90
C GLY A 26 17.61 -20.85 11.71
N ILE A 27 17.28 -19.57 11.53
CA ILE A 27 17.85 -18.46 12.30
C ILE A 27 17.05 -18.30 13.59
N LEU A 28 17.75 -18.20 14.73
CA LEU A 28 17.12 -17.94 16.02
C LEU A 28 16.75 -16.47 16.14
N LEU A 29 15.45 -16.19 16.22
CA LEU A 29 14.90 -14.86 16.48
C LEU A 29 15.07 -14.52 17.96
N ASN A 30 15.82 -13.47 18.27
CA ASN A 30 16.02 -13.01 19.65
C ASN A 30 14.91 -12.03 20.08
N SER A 31 14.49 -11.16 19.17
CA SER A 31 13.47 -10.13 19.42
C SER A 31 12.87 -9.64 18.09
N VAL A 32 11.59 -9.29 18.12
CA VAL A 32 10.89 -8.62 17.02
C VAL A 32 10.39 -7.28 17.55
N ARG A 33 10.91 -6.17 17.01
CA ARG A 33 10.49 -4.82 17.39
C ARG A 33 9.79 -4.14 16.23
N ASP A 34 8.62 -3.59 16.52
CA ASP A 34 7.89 -2.73 15.59
C ASP A 34 8.27 -1.27 15.86
N VAL A 35 8.86 -0.62 14.86
CA VAL A 35 9.22 0.80 14.85
C VAL A 35 8.41 1.55 13.80
N THR A 36 7.15 1.15 13.63
CA THR A 36 6.18 1.94 12.87
C THR A 36 6.03 3.31 13.51
N PRO A 37 6.33 4.41 12.79
CA PRO A 37 6.26 5.74 13.36
C PRO A 37 4.81 6.08 13.70
N MET A 38 4.55 6.46 14.95
CA MET A 38 3.27 7.01 15.38
C MET A 38 3.24 8.51 15.03
N PRO A 39 2.24 8.99 14.30
CA PRO A 39 2.13 10.42 14.02
C PRO A 39 1.80 11.17 15.32
N HIS A 40 2.64 12.12 15.70
CA HIS A 40 2.45 12.97 16.90
C HIS A 40 1.48 14.15 16.68
N ASN A 41 0.56 14.03 15.70
CA ASN A 41 -0.45 15.02 15.24
C ASN A 41 0.10 16.30 14.57
N SER A 42 -0.10 16.45 13.25
CA SER A 42 -0.26 17.75 12.55
C SER A 42 -0.43 17.66 11.03
N CYS A 43 0.19 16.71 10.33
CA CYS A 43 0.13 16.69 8.87
C CYS A 43 -1.22 16.13 8.38
N ARG A 44 -2.06 16.98 7.75
CA ARG A 44 -3.30 16.56 7.08
C ARG A 44 -2.97 15.44 6.08
N THR A 45 -3.50 14.23 6.33
CA THR A 45 -3.31 13.10 5.42
C THR A 45 -3.74 13.49 4.02
N ARG A 46 -2.87 13.25 3.03
CA ARG A 46 -3.19 13.52 1.63
C ARG A 46 -4.41 12.69 1.23
N LYS A 47 -5.35 13.32 0.52
CA LYS A 47 -6.48 12.60 -0.07
C LYS A 47 -5.93 11.59 -1.08
N LEU A 48 -5.98 10.31 -0.74
CA LEU A 48 -5.73 9.21 -1.68
C LEU A 48 -6.93 9.13 -2.62
N THR A 49 -6.94 9.91 -3.69
CA THR A 49 -8.00 9.81 -4.69
C THR A 49 -7.77 8.56 -5.55
N ASN A 50 -8.40 7.44 -5.20
CA ASN A 50 -8.48 6.26 -6.07
C ASN A 50 -9.48 6.40 -7.23
N ASP A 51 -10.09 7.57 -7.39
CA ASP A 51 -11.05 7.81 -8.47
C ASP A 51 -10.30 8.15 -9.77
N LYS A 52 -9.71 7.14 -10.41
CA LYS A 52 -9.29 7.23 -11.83
C LYS A 52 -10.47 7.68 -12.72
N SER A 53 -11.71 7.43 -12.30
CA SER A 53 -12.95 7.82 -12.97
C SER A 53 -13.19 9.34 -13.01
N ARG A 54 -12.70 10.12 -12.04
CA ARG A 54 -12.89 11.59 -12.02
C ARG A 54 -12.15 12.34 -13.13
N ASN A 55 -11.13 11.71 -13.73
CA ASN A 55 -10.39 12.27 -14.86
C ASN A 55 -10.91 11.79 -16.22
N LEU A 56 -11.74 10.74 -16.28
CA LEU A 56 -12.35 10.27 -17.53
C LEU A 56 -13.55 11.15 -17.91
N GLY A 57 -14.41 11.49 -16.93
CA GLY A 57 -15.57 12.37 -17.15
C GLY A 57 -15.24 13.85 -17.37
N ARG A 58 -14.03 14.31 -17.02
CA ARG A 58 -13.55 15.66 -17.37
C ARG A 58 -12.87 15.73 -18.74
N LYS A 59 -12.41 14.59 -19.28
CA LYS A 59 -11.68 14.54 -20.56
C LYS A 59 -12.60 14.23 -21.73
N ILE A 60 -13.70 13.53 -21.49
CA ILE A 60 -14.76 13.31 -22.48
C ILE A 60 -15.83 14.36 -22.19
N GLY A 61 -15.78 15.48 -22.90
CA GLY A 61 -16.91 16.41 -22.95
C GLY A 61 -18.19 15.64 -23.26
N ILE A 62 -19.26 15.95 -22.54
CA ILE A 62 -20.53 15.21 -22.47
C ILE A 62 -21.26 15.04 -23.83
N ASN A 63 -20.71 15.56 -24.94
CA ASN A 63 -21.38 15.62 -26.24
C ASN A 63 -20.89 14.62 -27.30
N ASN A 64 -20.22 13.50 -26.95
CA ASN A 64 -19.78 12.55 -28.00
C ASN A 64 -20.05 11.06 -27.78
N LEU A 65 -20.91 10.70 -26.82
CA LEU A 65 -21.45 9.33 -26.74
C LEU A 65 -22.67 9.12 -27.65
N TYR A 66 -23.39 10.18 -28.00
CA TYR A 66 -24.53 10.09 -28.92
C TYR A 66 -24.11 9.76 -30.37
N ASN A 67 -22.87 10.06 -30.78
CA ASN A 67 -22.38 9.78 -32.13
C ASN A 67 -21.68 8.42 -32.29
N PHE A 68 -21.28 7.76 -31.21
CA PHE A 68 -20.60 6.46 -31.29
C PHE A 68 -21.57 5.28 -31.35
N PHE A 69 -22.75 5.39 -30.71
CA PHE A 69 -23.76 4.34 -30.71
C PHE A 69 -24.72 4.39 -31.92
N LEU A 70 -24.78 5.53 -32.63
CA LEU A 70 -25.63 5.72 -33.82
C LEU A 70 -24.95 5.38 -35.16
N ARG A 71 -23.72 4.86 -35.14
CA ARG A 71 -23.03 4.40 -36.34
C ARG A 71 -22.87 2.87 -36.26
N LYS A 72 -23.92 2.18 -36.70
CA LYS A 72 -23.77 0.85 -37.29
C LYS A 72 -22.64 0.84 -38.32
#